data_AF-A0A0W0GK34-F1
#
_entry.id   AF-A0A0W0GK34-F1
#
_cell.length_a   1.000
_cell.length_b   1.000
_cell.length_c   1.000
_cell.angle_alpha   90.00
_cell.angle_beta   90.00
_cell.angle_gamma   90.00
#
_symmetry.space_group_name_H-M   'P 1'
#
loop_
_entity.id
_entity.type
_entity.pdbx_description
1 polymer ?
#
loop_
_entity_poly.entity_id
_entity_poly.type
_entity_poly.pdbx_seq_one_letter_code
_entity_poly.pdbx_strand_id
1 'polypeptide(L)'
;MTNANGTEVNNADFVGEWAEHWCHMVDLFINILRTDKPASERRLPSPTENDSYVQLRNWFGDHEVKFRGLWGLFCETRLDTLELEHAWLRERWQNPFQFFYQSETIHELFVELGVQQSPDVEWNPNEDKSWEVTVTGLQLGAILAEFFVWAGGETGE
;
A
#
# COMPACT_ATOMS: atom_id res chain seq x y z
N MET A 1 -12.96 -21.00 -20.89
CA MET A 1 -12.38 -22.36 -20.81
C MET A 1 -12.28 -22.69 -19.33
N THR A 2 -13.02 -23.70 -18.90
CA THR A 2 -13.19 -24.14 -17.51
C THR A 2 -12.04 -25.06 -17.11
N ASN A 3 -11.41 -24.80 -15.95
CA ASN A 3 -10.48 -25.75 -15.32
C ASN A 3 -11.13 -26.40 -14.09
N ALA A 4 -10.94 -27.71 -14.01
CA ALA A 4 -11.64 -28.65 -13.13
C ALA A 4 -11.20 -28.62 -11.65
N ASN A 5 -10.88 -27.44 -11.12
CA ASN A 5 -10.77 -27.13 -9.68
C ASN A 5 -10.88 -25.61 -9.45
N GLY A 6 -11.59 -24.92 -10.35
CA GLY A 6 -11.70 -23.46 -10.38
C GLY A 6 -12.60 -22.93 -9.27
N THR A 7 -12.03 -22.74 -8.07
CA THR A 7 -12.53 -21.68 -7.21
C THR A 7 -12.19 -20.38 -7.93
N GLU A 8 -13.18 -19.75 -8.56
CA GLU A 8 -13.07 -18.33 -8.87
C GLU A 8 -12.73 -17.65 -7.54
N VAL A 9 -11.52 -17.08 -7.41
CA VAL A 9 -11.17 -16.29 -6.24
C VAL A 9 -12.17 -15.15 -6.19
N ASN A 10 -13.11 -15.22 -5.24
CA ASN A 10 -14.15 -14.22 -5.05
C ASN A 10 -13.47 -12.85 -4.91
N ASN A 11 -14.09 -11.79 -5.45
CA ASN A 11 -13.58 -10.43 -5.36
C ASN A 11 -13.28 -10.05 -3.91
N ALA A 12 -14.11 -10.49 -2.96
CA ALA A 12 -13.88 -10.31 -1.53
C ALA A 12 -12.58 -10.97 -1.04
N ASP A 13 -12.31 -12.21 -1.45
CA ASP A 13 -11.08 -12.93 -1.06
C ASP A 13 -9.84 -12.22 -1.61
N PHE A 14 -9.91 -11.79 -2.87
CA PHE A 14 -8.82 -11.06 -3.51
C PHE A 14 -8.55 -9.70 -2.84
N VAL A 15 -9.60 -8.92 -2.57
CA VAL A 15 -9.44 -7.62 -1.90
C VAL A 15 -8.98 -7.82 -0.45
N GLY A 16 -9.41 -8.90 0.21
CA GLY A 16 -8.92 -9.31 1.53
C GLY A 16 -7.43 -9.61 1.52
N GLU A 17 -6.95 -10.38 0.54
CA GLU A 17 -5.52 -10.66 0.37
C GLU A 17 -4.73 -9.38 0.08
N TRP A 18 -5.26 -8.49 -0.76
CA TRP A 18 -4.66 -7.17 -1.00
C TRP A 18 -4.58 -6.33 0.29
N ALA A 19 -5.61 -6.35 1.12
CA ALA A 19 -5.65 -5.68 2.42
C ALA A 19 -4.61 -6.24 3.39
N GLU A 20 -4.46 -7.55 3.45
CA GLU A 20 -3.44 -8.19 4.28
C GLU A 20 -2.02 -7.78 3.85
N HIS A 21 -1.72 -7.83 2.56
CA HIS A 21 -0.42 -7.39 2.04
C HIS A 21 -0.18 -5.90 2.27
N TRP A 22 -1.22 -5.07 2.20
CA TRP A 22 -1.12 -3.65 2.50
C TRP A 22 -0.78 -3.40 3.97
N CYS A 23 -1.47 -4.08 4.89
CA CYS A 23 -1.17 -4.02 6.31
C CYS A 23 0.29 -4.44 6.59
N HIS A 24 0.76 -5.52 5.98
CA HIS A 24 2.15 -5.96 6.10
C HIS A 24 3.14 -4.90 5.60
N MET A 25 2.84 -4.21 4.50
CA MET A 25 3.68 -3.14 3.98
C MET A 25 3.71 -1.92 4.91
N VAL A 26 2.56 -1.51 5.45
CA VAL A 26 2.47 -0.40 6.41
C VAL A 26 3.20 -0.75 7.71
N ASP A 27 3.05 -1.97 8.23
CA ASP A 27 3.77 -2.43 9.42
C ASP A 27 5.29 -2.43 9.20
N LEU A 28 5.75 -2.85 8.01
CA LEU A 28 7.15 -2.78 7.63
C LEU A 28 7.66 -1.34 7.66
N PHE A 29 6.92 -0.40 7.05
CA PHE A 29 7.29 1.01 7.05
C PHE A 29 7.31 1.59 8.46
N ILE A 30 6.28 1.36 9.26
CA ILE A 30 6.21 1.82 10.65
C ILE A 30 7.43 1.33 11.41
N ASN A 31 7.79 0.05 11.31
CA ASN A 31 8.90 -0.53 12.03
C ASN A 31 10.27 0.09 11.70
N ILE A 32 10.48 0.48 10.43
CA ILE A 32 11.72 1.10 9.96
C ILE A 32 11.74 2.61 10.29
N LEU A 33 10.61 3.28 10.11
CA LEU A 33 10.46 4.72 10.24
C LEU A 33 10.26 5.20 11.67
N ARG A 34 10.32 4.30 12.66
CA ARG A 34 10.23 4.65 14.09
C ARG A 34 11.30 5.67 14.49
N THR A 35 10.88 6.91 14.72
CA THR A 35 11.76 7.99 15.21
C THR A 35 11.86 8.05 16.73
N ASP A 36 10.99 7.32 17.44
CA ASP A 36 10.92 7.24 18.90
C ASP A 36 12.08 6.47 19.54
N LYS A 37 12.88 5.77 18.73
CA LYS A 37 14.08 5.05 19.17
C LYS A 37 15.29 5.98 19.31
N PRO A 38 16.23 5.67 20.23
CA PRO A 38 17.51 6.39 20.33
C PRO A 38 18.23 6.48 18.98
N ALA A 39 18.99 7.55 18.75
CA ALA A 39 19.73 7.73 17.49
C ALA A 39 20.67 6.55 17.17
N SER A 40 21.22 5.88 18.19
CA SER A 40 22.06 4.68 18.04
C SER A 40 21.31 3.45 17.53
N GLU A 41 19.98 3.46 17.59
CA GLU A 41 19.11 2.38 17.08
C GLU A 41 18.48 2.73 15.73
N ARG A 42 18.67 3.97 15.25
CA ARG A 42 18.28 4.36 13.90
C ARG A 42 19.25 3.68 12.94
N ARG A 43 18.76 2.64 12.27
CA ARG A 43 19.54 1.86 11.31
C ARG A 43 18.89 1.91 9.94
N LEU A 44 19.74 1.81 8.92
CA LEU A 44 19.31 1.53 7.57
C LEU A 44 18.37 0.30 7.57
N PRO A 45 17.37 0.25 6.67
CA PRO A 45 16.66 -0.98 6.37
C PRO A 45 17.65 -2.15 6.21
N SER A 46 17.40 -3.23 6.95
CA SER A 46 18.18 -4.46 6.87
C SER A 46 17.92 -5.18 5.55
N PRO A 47 18.82 -6.08 5.12
CA PRO A 47 18.57 -6.93 3.96
C PRO A 47 17.24 -7.68 4.03
N THR A 48 16.88 -8.21 5.20
CA THR A 48 15.61 -8.93 5.41
C THR A 48 14.37 -8.03 5.25
N GLU A 49 14.44 -6.78 5.71
CA GLU A 49 13.36 -5.80 5.52
C GLU A 49 13.23 -5.42 4.05
N ASN A 50 14.34 -5.25 3.34
CA ASN A 50 14.32 -5.02 1.90
C ASN A 50 13.77 -6.23 1.13
N ASP A 51 14.15 -7.45 1.49
CA ASP A 51 13.61 -8.67 0.87
C ASP A 51 12.10 -8.78 1.09
N SER A 52 11.63 -8.44 2.29
CA SER A 52 10.20 -8.41 2.62
C SER A 52 9.46 -7.38 1.78
N TYR A 53 10.03 -6.18 1.63
CA TYR A 53 9.50 -5.15 0.74
C TYR A 53 9.43 -5.63 -0.72
N VAL A 54 10.51 -6.21 -1.25
CA VAL A 54 10.56 -6.69 -2.64
C VAL A 54 9.51 -7.78 -2.89
N GLN A 55 9.29 -8.69 -1.93
CA GLN A 55 8.25 -9.71 -2.01
C GLN A 55 6.85 -9.08 -2.09
N LEU A 56 6.54 -8.14 -1.19
CA LEU A 56 5.26 -7.42 -1.19
C LEU A 56 5.06 -6.64 -2.49
N ARG A 57 6.10 -5.91 -2.94
CA ARG A 57 6.09 -5.16 -4.20
C ARG A 57 5.76 -6.05 -5.39
N ASN A 58 6.45 -7.18 -5.51
CA ASN A 58 6.24 -8.07 -6.65
C ASN A 58 4.81 -8.62 -6.63
N TRP A 59 4.31 -9.00 -5.44
CA TRP A 59 2.93 -9.43 -5.29
C TRP A 59 1.94 -8.34 -5.73
N PHE A 60 2.10 -7.08 -5.31
CA PHE A 60 1.24 -5.99 -5.76
C PHE A 60 1.31 -5.76 -7.26
N GLY A 61 2.51 -5.79 -7.85
CA GLY A 61 2.71 -5.65 -9.28
C GLY A 61 2.03 -6.75 -10.10
N ASP A 62 2.16 -8.00 -9.66
CA ASP A 62 1.55 -9.17 -10.33
C ASP A 62 0.02 -9.13 -10.29
N HIS A 63 -0.56 -8.49 -9.27
CA HIS A 63 -2.00 -8.43 -9.05
C HIS A 63 -2.64 -7.08 -9.43
N GLU A 64 -1.83 -6.11 -9.87
CA GLU A 64 -2.27 -4.73 -10.12
C GLU A 64 -3.40 -4.66 -11.16
N VAL A 65 -3.34 -5.47 -12.22
CA VAL A 65 -4.37 -5.47 -13.27
C VAL A 65 -5.76 -5.83 -12.72
N LYS A 66 -5.84 -6.87 -11.88
CA LYS A 66 -7.11 -7.29 -11.26
C LYS A 66 -7.58 -6.23 -10.26
N PHE A 67 -6.67 -5.70 -9.45
CA PHE A 67 -6.97 -4.64 -8.50
C PHE A 67 -7.56 -3.41 -9.18
N ARG A 68 -6.90 -2.88 -10.22
CA ARG A 68 -7.38 -1.69 -10.95
C ARG A 68 -8.78 -1.88 -11.51
N GLY A 69 -9.10 -3.07 -12.02
CA GLY A 69 -10.44 -3.39 -12.52
C GLY A 69 -11.51 -3.27 -11.44
N LEU A 70 -11.28 -3.93 -10.29
CA LEU A 70 -12.22 -3.90 -9.16
C LEU A 70 -12.29 -2.53 -8.49
N TRP A 71 -11.14 -1.87 -8.35
CA TRP A 71 -11.03 -0.53 -7.80
C TRP A 71 -11.83 0.47 -8.65
N GLY A 72 -11.70 0.40 -9.98
CA GLY A 72 -12.52 1.20 -10.90
C GLY A 72 -14.02 1.05 -10.66
N LEU A 73 -14.50 -0.19 -10.54
CA LEU A 73 -15.92 -0.48 -10.28
C LEU A 73 -16.38 0.01 -8.89
N PHE A 74 -15.59 -0.22 -7.85
CA PHE A 74 -15.85 0.31 -6.50
C PHE A 74 -16.05 1.82 -6.55
N CYS A 75 -15.19 2.47 -7.31
CA CYS A 75 -15.19 3.90 -7.41
C CYS A 75 -16.37 4.43 -8.20
N GLU A 76 -16.69 3.87 -9.37
CA GLU A 76 -17.88 4.22 -10.13
C GLU A 76 -19.17 4.08 -9.30
N THR A 77 -19.22 3.09 -8.40
CA THR A 77 -20.40 2.82 -7.56
C THR A 77 -20.44 3.60 -6.24
N ARG A 78 -19.31 4.16 -5.79
CA ARG A 78 -19.19 4.89 -4.50
C ARG A 78 -18.72 6.35 -4.63
N LEU A 79 -18.40 6.82 -5.83
CA LEU A 79 -17.90 8.18 -6.13
C LEU A 79 -18.84 9.29 -5.64
N ASP A 80 -20.16 9.06 -5.66
CA ASP A 80 -21.15 10.03 -5.19
C ASP A 80 -21.23 10.12 -3.66
N THR A 81 -20.71 9.12 -2.94
CA THR A 81 -20.75 9.03 -1.46
C THR A 81 -19.41 9.30 -0.78
N LEU A 82 -18.30 9.16 -1.51
CA LEU A 82 -16.96 9.46 -1.02
C LEU A 82 -16.65 10.94 -1.28
N GLU A 83 -17.12 11.83 -0.39
CA GLU A 83 -16.63 13.21 -0.30
C GLU A 83 -15.17 13.20 0.19
N LEU A 84 -14.25 12.76 -0.67
CA LEU A 84 -12.82 12.79 -0.38
C LEU A 84 -12.33 14.23 -0.55
N GLU A 85 -11.98 14.86 0.57
CA GLU A 85 -11.52 16.26 0.68
C GLU A 85 -10.22 16.56 -0.11
N HIS A 86 -9.55 15.53 -0.65
CA HIS A 86 -8.22 15.66 -1.22
C HIS A 86 -8.20 15.48 -2.74
N ALA A 87 -8.05 16.58 -3.48
CA ALA A 87 -7.94 16.61 -4.94
C ALA A 87 -6.85 15.68 -5.51
N TRP A 88 -5.76 15.46 -4.77
CA TRP A 88 -4.67 14.57 -5.20
C TRP A 88 -5.07 13.08 -5.25
N LEU A 89 -6.06 12.65 -4.46
CA LEU A 89 -6.61 11.29 -4.52
C LEU A 89 -7.41 11.08 -5.82
N ARG A 90 -8.07 12.12 -6.33
CA ARG A 90 -8.80 12.07 -7.61
C ARG A 90 -7.88 11.91 -8.82
N GLU A 91 -6.68 12.50 -8.78
CA GLU A 91 -5.70 12.42 -9.87
C GLU A 91 -4.94 11.08 -9.92
N ARG A 92 -4.81 10.36 -8.78
CA ARG A 92 -4.14 9.04 -8.67
C ARG A 92 -5.11 7.86 -8.57
N TRP A 93 -6.37 8.11 -8.91
CA TRP A 93 -7.48 7.21 -8.66
C TRP A 93 -7.40 5.85 -9.36
N GLN A 94 -6.53 5.67 -10.37
CA GLN A 94 -6.36 4.35 -10.97
C GLN A 94 -5.80 3.32 -9.97
N ASN A 95 -4.94 3.78 -9.06
CA ASN A 95 -4.40 2.96 -7.98
C ASN A 95 -3.69 3.85 -6.94
N PRO A 96 -4.34 4.17 -5.81
CA PRO A 96 -3.73 5.06 -4.82
C PRO A 96 -2.57 4.41 -4.04
N PHE A 97 -2.40 3.08 -4.14
CA PHE A 97 -1.37 2.31 -3.46
C PHE A 97 -0.06 2.21 -4.26
N GLN A 98 -0.13 2.42 -5.59
CA GLN A 98 0.98 2.14 -6.53
C GLN A 98 2.30 2.79 -6.13
N PHE A 99 2.23 4.03 -5.62
CA PHE A 99 3.42 4.78 -5.24
C PHE A 99 4.30 4.03 -4.21
N PHE A 100 3.69 3.24 -3.33
CA PHE A 100 4.40 2.55 -2.26
C PHE A 100 5.12 1.26 -2.69
N TYR A 101 4.93 0.84 -3.93
CA TYR A 101 5.59 -0.36 -4.46
C TYR A 101 6.17 -0.15 -5.86
N GLN A 102 6.32 1.10 -6.31
CA GLN A 102 6.93 1.38 -7.62
C GLN A 102 8.46 1.18 -7.60
N SER A 103 9.14 1.65 -6.55
CA SER A 103 10.60 1.62 -6.43
C SER A 103 11.13 0.20 -6.24
N GLU A 104 12.31 -0.12 -6.76
CA GLU A 104 12.84 -1.48 -6.76
C GLU A 104 13.25 -1.92 -5.35
N THR A 105 13.71 -0.97 -4.53
CA THR A 105 14.11 -1.21 -3.14
C THR A 105 13.38 -0.29 -2.16
N ILE A 106 13.30 -0.71 -0.90
CA ILE A 106 12.67 0.10 0.15
C ILE A 106 13.48 1.39 0.41
N HIS A 107 14.77 1.34 0.14
CA HIS A 107 15.65 2.49 0.30
C HIS A 107 15.39 3.55 -0.76
N GLU A 108 15.27 3.15 -2.03
CA GLU A 108 14.88 4.05 -3.12
C GLU A 108 13.51 4.67 -2.84
N LEU A 109 12.55 3.88 -2.37
CA LEU A 109 11.23 4.38 -1.97
C LEU A 109 11.33 5.49 -0.92
N PHE A 110 12.13 5.29 0.13
CA PHE A 110 12.31 6.31 1.17
C PHE A 110 13.04 7.56 0.68
N VAL A 111 13.91 7.44 -0.32
CA VAL A 111 14.51 8.59 -0.99
C VAL A 111 13.46 9.35 -1.82
N GLU A 112 12.64 8.63 -2.60
CA GLU A 112 11.55 9.22 -3.39
C GLU A 112 10.48 9.91 -2.51
N LEU A 113 10.20 9.37 -1.33
CA LEU A 113 9.31 9.95 -0.33
C LEU A 113 9.91 11.16 0.41
N GLY A 114 11.20 11.46 0.20
CA GLY A 114 11.93 12.49 0.92
C GLY A 114 12.15 12.17 2.39
N VAL A 115 11.95 10.91 2.80
CA VAL A 115 12.31 10.41 4.13
C VAL A 115 13.82 10.44 4.28
N GLN A 116 14.56 9.98 3.27
CA GLN A 116 16.03 10.01 3.25
C GLN A 116 16.50 10.93 2.12
N GLN A 117 17.58 11.68 2.34
CA GLN A 117 18.08 12.64 1.33
C GLN A 117 18.73 11.96 0.12
N SER A 118 19.45 10.86 0.35
CA SER A 118 20.21 10.16 -0.68
C SER A 118 20.53 8.75 -0.21
N PRO A 119 20.66 7.79 -1.15
CA PRO A 119 21.04 6.44 -0.81
C PRO A 119 22.49 6.30 -0.31
N ASP A 120 23.35 7.29 -0.56
CA ASP A 120 24.78 7.21 -0.22
C ASP A 120 25.13 7.89 1.12
N VAL A 121 24.13 8.36 1.86
CA VAL A 121 24.30 9.09 3.13
C VAL A 121 23.92 8.19 4.30
N GLU A 122 24.54 8.43 5.46
CA GLU A 122 24.14 7.81 6.73
C GLU A 122 22.61 7.90 6.93
N TRP A 123 22.03 6.81 7.44
CA TRP A 123 20.59 6.72 7.66
C TRP A 123 20.14 7.80 8.65
N ASN A 124 19.41 8.79 8.15
CA ASN A 124 18.92 9.91 8.94
C ASN A 124 17.52 10.31 8.43
N PRO A 125 16.50 9.51 8.75
CA PRO A 125 15.16 9.71 8.24
C PRO A 125 14.59 11.03 8.77
N ASN A 126 14.02 11.81 7.86
CA ASN A 126 13.27 13.02 8.17
C ASN A 126 12.00 12.62 8.94
N GLU A 127 11.86 13.15 10.15
CA GLU A 127 10.79 12.77 11.07
C GLU A 127 9.40 13.17 10.55
N ASP A 128 9.25 14.39 10.04
CA ASP A 128 7.98 14.88 9.48
C ASP A 128 7.53 14.00 8.31
N LYS A 129 8.47 13.63 7.42
CA LYS A 129 8.20 12.75 6.28
C LYS A 129 7.92 11.31 6.70
N SER A 130 8.64 10.82 7.71
CA SER A 130 8.37 9.49 8.28
C SER A 130 6.95 9.39 8.84
N TRP A 131 6.50 10.45 9.52
CA TRP A 131 5.14 10.57 10.02
C TRP A 131 4.11 10.67 8.89
N GLU A 132 4.35 11.52 7.89
CA GLU A 132 3.48 11.67 6.71
C GLU A 132 3.25 10.34 5.98
N VAL A 133 4.32 9.57 5.76
CA VAL A 133 4.26 8.23 5.14
C VAL A 133 3.41 7.28 5.98
N THR A 134 3.62 7.25 7.29
CA THR A 134 2.87 6.39 8.22
C THR A 134 1.39 6.73 8.22
N VAL A 135 1.05 8.02 8.33
CA VAL A 135 -0.34 8.50 8.33
C VAL A 135 -1.02 8.20 7.00
N THR A 136 -0.34 8.44 5.87
CA THR A 136 -0.87 8.12 4.54
C THR A 136 -1.15 6.63 4.39
N GLY A 137 -0.23 5.79 4.89
CA GLY A 137 -0.39 4.34 4.94
C GLY A 137 -1.69 3.90 5.64
N LEU A 138 -1.93 4.48 6.82
CA LEU A 138 -3.13 4.22 7.63
C LEU A 138 -4.42 4.76 6.98
N GLN A 139 -4.38 5.94 6.38
CA GLN A 139 -5.52 6.54 5.67
C GLN A 139 -5.96 5.68 4.48
N LEU A 140 -5.00 5.19 3.68
CA LEU A 140 -5.28 4.26 2.60
C LEU A 140 -5.82 2.92 3.13
N GLY A 141 -5.38 2.47 4.31
CA GLY A 141 -5.94 1.30 4.98
C GLY A 141 -7.42 1.44 5.33
N ALA A 142 -7.86 2.64 5.75
CA ALA A 142 -9.28 2.91 5.99
C ALA A 142 -10.11 2.80 4.71
N ILE A 143 -9.62 3.39 3.62
CA ILE A 143 -10.26 3.30 2.30
C ILE A 143 -10.32 1.84 1.80
N LEU A 144 -9.26 1.07 2.05
CA LEU A 144 -9.19 -0.34 1.68
C LEU A 144 -10.20 -1.20 2.45
N ALA A 145 -10.49 -0.87 3.71
CA ALA A 145 -11.53 -1.54 4.47
C ALA A 145 -12.93 -1.31 3.87
N GLU A 146 -13.22 -0.10 3.40
CA GLU A 146 -14.48 0.18 2.68
C GLU A 146 -14.56 -0.59 1.36
N PHE A 147 -13.45 -0.64 0.63
CA PHE A 147 -13.35 -1.42 -0.60
C PHE A 147 -13.57 -2.91 -0.37
N PHE A 148 -13.02 -3.47 0.72
CA PHE A 148 -13.26 -4.85 1.13
C PHE A 148 -14.73 -5.13 1.43
N VAL A 149 -15.39 -4.25 2.20
CA VAL A 149 -16.82 -4.37 2.49
C VAL A 149 -17.65 -4.33 1.22
N TRP A 150 -17.33 -3.42 0.29
CA TRP A 150 -17.98 -3.36 -1.01
C TRP A 150 -17.79 -4.66 -1.82
N ALA A 151 -16.57 -5.19 -1.88
CA ALA A 151 -16.26 -6.40 -2.61
C ALA A 151 -16.97 -7.65 -2.05
N GLY A 152 -17.28 -7.66 -0.74
CA GLY A 152 -18.11 -8.67 -0.09
C GLY A 152 -19.63 -8.50 -0.30
N GLY A 153 -20.08 -7.35 -0.79
CA GLY A 153 -21.49 -6.96 -0.89
C GLY A 153 -22.23 -7.44 -2.14
N GLU A 154 -21.55 -7.95 -3.18
CA GLU A 154 -22.21 -8.46 -4.41
C GLU A 154 -22.76 -9.89 -4.27
N THR A 155 -23.48 -10.18 -3.16
CA THR A 155 -24.33 -11.38 -3.05
C THR A 155 -25.69 -11.14 -2.38
N GLY A 156 -26.12 -9.89 -2.20
CA GLY A 156 -27.39 -9.62 -1.51
C GLY A 156 -28.07 -8.34 -1.93
N GLU A 157 -28.68 -8.34 -3.12
CA GLU A 157 -29.99 -7.72 -3.41
C GLU A 157 -30.60 -8.31 -4.68
#